data_AF-A0A5N6RNH4-F1
#
_entry.id   AF-A0A5N6RNH4-F1
#
_cell.length_a   1.000
_cell.length_b   1.000
_cell.length_c   1.000
_cell.angle_alpha   90.00
_cell.angle_beta   90.00
_cell.angle_gamma   90.00
#
_symmetry.space_group_name_H-M   'P 1'
#
loop_
_entity.id
_entity.type
_entity.pdbx_description
1 polymer ?
#
loop_
_entity_poly.entity_id
_entity_poly.type
_entity_poly.pdbx_seq_one_letter_code
_entity_poly.pdbx_strand_id
1 'polypeptide(L)'
;MDEVQAFQLVNTRIKPYFPATRITGIAVGLDSNIQVSTPNSLEILEKSYPPSAGIFKSNAYSTMIHLLQFLWNTKAPFWINVYPFFAYKYNSNSISLDYVLLSSTTRIIDQETNLQYDNMLYAHVDAVMSAITRMGFGGIDVQVSETGWPSKWDLDEIGATLENLVTYNGNLSGPTSERNYGLYQPNGTMCYNVGLPALSSNPIGHTSFVIKAANMECQSMVY
;
A
#
# COMPACT_ATOMS: atom_id res chain seq x y z
N MET A 1 24.20 -19.72 -8.44
CA MET A 1 25.34 -18.77 -8.40
C MET A 1 26.55 -19.54 -8.88
N ASP A 2 27.24 -19.04 -9.90
CA ASP A 2 28.49 -19.66 -10.33
C ASP A 2 29.67 -19.24 -9.43
N GLU A 3 30.79 -19.95 -9.53
CA GLU A 3 31.97 -19.77 -8.69
C GLU A 3 32.64 -18.39 -8.87
N VAL A 4 32.57 -17.82 -10.07
CA VAL A 4 33.13 -16.50 -10.40
C VAL A 4 32.30 -15.39 -9.77
N GLN A 5 30.98 -15.49 -9.82
CA GLN A 5 30.05 -14.55 -9.18
C GLN A 5 30.16 -14.59 -7.65
N ALA A 6 30.27 -15.78 -7.07
CA ALA A 6 30.47 -15.96 -5.64
C ALA A 6 31.79 -15.29 -5.18
N PHE A 7 32.86 -15.49 -5.95
CA PHE A 7 34.16 -14.88 -5.65
C PHE A 7 34.13 -13.34 -5.74
N GLN A 8 33.45 -12.78 -6.75
CA GLN A 8 33.27 -11.33 -6.87
C GLN A 8 32.44 -10.76 -5.71
N LEU A 9 31.36 -11.43 -5.31
CA LEU A 9 30.52 -11.00 -4.20
C LEU A 9 31.29 -10.94 -2.90
N VAL A 10 32.10 -11.97 -2.60
CA VAL A 10 32.94 -12.01 -1.39
C VAL A 10 33.97 -10.88 -1.40
N ASN A 11 34.66 -10.65 -2.52
CA ASN A 11 35.70 -9.63 -2.60
C ASN A 11 35.17 -8.19 -2.53
N THR A 12 33.95 -7.96 -3.02
CA THR A 12 33.38 -6.60 -3.08
C THR A 12 32.47 -6.26 -1.91
N ARG A 13 31.75 -7.25 -1.35
CA ARG A 13 30.70 -7.00 -0.35
C ARG A 13 31.05 -7.50 1.05
N ILE A 14 32.06 -8.37 1.19
CA ILE A 14 32.44 -8.96 2.48
C ILE A 14 33.83 -8.49 2.91
N LYS A 15 34.86 -8.71 2.08
CA LYS A 15 36.25 -8.38 2.44
C LYS A 15 36.48 -6.92 2.88
N PRO A 16 35.86 -5.89 2.27
CA PRO A 16 36.10 -4.51 2.69
C PRO A 16 35.60 -4.18 4.09
N TYR A 17 34.62 -4.94 4.61
CA TYR A 17 33.96 -4.67 5.88
C TYR A 17 34.43 -5.61 6.99
N PHE A 18 35.24 -6.61 6.67
CA PHE A 18 35.86 -7.52 7.64
C PHE A 18 37.29 -7.07 7.97
N PRO A 19 37.72 -7.07 9.25
CA PRO A 19 37.04 -7.58 10.43
C PRO A 19 36.19 -6.53 11.17
N ALA A 20 36.09 -5.29 10.68
CA ALA A 20 35.37 -4.21 11.36
C ALA A 20 33.90 -4.55 11.65
N THR A 21 33.27 -5.37 10.79
CA THR A 21 31.92 -5.91 10.94
C THR A 21 31.99 -7.41 11.18
N ARG A 22 31.37 -7.88 12.27
CA ARG A 22 31.29 -9.31 12.60
C ARG A 22 30.18 -9.97 11.78
N ILE A 23 30.55 -10.51 10.62
CA ILE A 23 29.64 -11.25 9.74
C ILE A 23 29.51 -12.68 10.27
N THR A 24 28.30 -13.09 10.65
CA THR A 24 28.02 -14.41 11.27
C THR A 24 27.35 -15.41 10.33
N GLY A 25 26.85 -14.96 9.17
CA GLY A 25 26.25 -15.81 8.16
C GLY A 25 25.96 -15.04 6.87
N ILE A 26 25.92 -15.75 5.75
CA ILE A 26 25.53 -15.22 4.44
C ILE A 26 24.37 -16.08 3.96
N ALA A 27 23.16 -15.52 3.96
CA ALA A 27 21.99 -16.21 3.44
C ALA A 27 21.95 -16.04 1.91
N VAL A 28 21.88 -17.16 1.19
CA VAL A 28 21.81 -17.23 -0.27
C VAL A 28 20.53 -17.98 -0.64
N GLY A 29 19.78 -17.48 -1.62
CA GLY A 29 18.54 -18.15 -2.09
C GLY A 29 17.30 -17.83 -1.24
N LEU A 30 17.18 -16.60 -0.74
CA LEU A 30 15.99 -16.15 0.02
C LEU A 30 14.80 -15.80 -0.89
N ASP A 31 14.95 -15.85 -2.21
CA ASP A 31 13.92 -15.47 -3.18
C ASP A 31 12.62 -16.31 -3.06
N SER A 32 12.71 -17.54 -2.54
CA SER A 32 11.56 -18.38 -2.22
C SER A 32 10.94 -18.11 -0.84
N ASN A 33 11.62 -17.35 0.03
CA ASN A 33 11.23 -17.08 1.42
C ASN A 33 10.93 -15.60 1.71
N ILE A 34 11.50 -14.68 0.92
CA ILE A 34 11.40 -13.23 1.06
C ILE A 34 11.06 -12.67 -0.32
N GLN A 35 9.80 -12.34 -0.50
CA GLN A 35 9.32 -11.70 -1.71
C GLN A 35 9.70 -10.21 -1.69
N VAL A 36 10.20 -9.73 -2.82
CA VAL A 36 10.53 -8.32 -3.02
C VAL A 36 9.51 -7.73 -3.97
N SER A 37 8.84 -6.67 -3.53
CA SER A 37 7.90 -5.90 -4.35
C SER A 37 8.04 -4.41 -4.03
N THR A 38 7.30 -3.57 -4.75
CA THR A 38 7.22 -2.13 -4.50
C THR A 38 5.75 -1.77 -4.29
N PRO A 39 5.39 -1.01 -3.24
CA PRO A 39 4.06 -0.46 -3.13
C PRO A 39 3.84 0.58 -4.22
N ASN A 40 2.67 0.55 -4.85
CA ASN A 40 2.30 1.51 -5.88
C ASN A 40 1.02 2.25 -5.50
N SER A 41 0.94 3.53 -5.85
CA SER A 41 -0.32 4.29 -5.74
C SER A 41 -1.34 3.79 -6.77
N LEU A 42 -2.62 3.80 -6.42
CA LEU A 42 -3.69 3.50 -7.37
C LEU A 42 -3.73 4.47 -8.57
N GLU A 43 -3.13 5.66 -8.43
CA GLU A 43 -3.01 6.66 -9.50
C GLU A 43 -2.18 6.22 -10.70
N ILE A 44 -1.51 5.06 -10.63
CA ILE A 44 -0.87 4.44 -11.80
C ILE A 44 -1.88 3.99 -12.85
N LEU A 45 -3.16 3.85 -12.49
CA LEU A 45 -4.24 3.50 -13.42
C LEU A 45 -4.74 4.72 -14.19
N GLU A 46 -5.00 4.53 -15.48
CA GLU A 46 -5.70 5.50 -16.34
C GLU A 46 -7.22 5.28 -16.29
N LYS A 47 -7.64 4.01 -16.21
CA LYS A 47 -9.03 3.62 -16.01
C LYS A 47 -9.11 2.60 -14.89
N SER A 48 -10.12 2.74 -14.06
CA SER A 48 -10.45 1.80 -12.98
C SER A 48 -11.93 1.45 -12.91
N TYR A 49 -12.77 2.06 -13.76
CA TYR A 49 -14.21 1.80 -13.83
C TYR A 49 -14.70 1.61 -15.29
N PRO A 50 -15.45 0.53 -15.59
CA PRO A 50 -15.66 -0.63 -14.72
C PRO A 50 -14.32 -1.35 -14.43
N PRO A 51 -14.19 -2.15 -13.36
CA PRO A 51 -12.93 -2.82 -13.01
C PRO A 51 -12.28 -3.59 -14.17
N SER A 52 -13.06 -4.29 -14.98
CA SER A 52 -12.60 -5.00 -16.18
C SER A 52 -11.91 -4.11 -17.23
N ALA A 53 -12.20 -2.81 -17.25
CA ALA A 53 -11.57 -1.82 -18.12
C ALA A 53 -10.23 -1.29 -17.58
N GLY A 54 -9.77 -1.82 -16.44
CA GLY A 54 -8.53 -1.46 -15.79
C GLY A 54 -7.33 -1.44 -16.73
N ILE A 55 -6.65 -0.29 -16.82
CA ILE A 55 -5.41 -0.11 -17.60
C ILE A 55 -4.47 0.86 -16.87
N PHE A 56 -3.16 0.64 -17.00
CA PHE A 56 -2.16 1.60 -16.50
C PHE A 56 -2.14 2.87 -17.35
N LYS A 57 -1.58 3.96 -16.81
CA LYS A 57 -1.27 5.15 -17.60
C LYS A 57 -0.18 4.87 -18.62
N SER A 58 -0.34 5.40 -19.82
CA SER A 58 0.64 5.28 -20.90
C SER A 58 2.07 5.67 -20.51
N ASN A 59 2.23 6.70 -19.66
CA ASN A 59 3.54 7.14 -19.16
C ASN A 59 4.17 6.19 -18.13
N ALA A 60 3.39 5.26 -17.55
CA ALA A 60 3.87 4.25 -16.61
C ALA A 60 4.21 2.91 -17.30
N TYR A 61 3.84 2.72 -18.58
CA TYR A 61 3.95 1.43 -19.27
C TYR A 61 5.36 0.84 -19.29
N SER A 62 6.38 1.66 -19.59
CA SER A 62 7.77 1.18 -19.64
C SER A 62 8.24 0.66 -18.29
N THR A 63 8.02 1.43 -17.22
CA THR A 63 8.35 1.00 -15.85
C THR A 63 7.55 -0.22 -15.44
N MET A 64 6.25 -0.24 -15.76
CA MET A 64 5.35 -1.31 -15.35
C MET A 64 5.70 -2.64 -16.03
N ILE A 65 6.09 -2.63 -17.31
CA ILE A 65 6.50 -3.87 -18.01
C ILE A 65 7.72 -4.50 -17.33
N HIS A 66 8.70 -3.68 -16.92
CA HIS A 66 9.90 -4.17 -16.24
C HIS A 66 9.61 -4.66 -14.83
N LEU A 67 8.75 -3.96 -14.09
CA LEU A 67 8.31 -4.37 -12.76
C LEU A 67 7.53 -5.69 -12.81
N LEU A 68 6.50 -5.79 -13.66
CA LEU A 68 5.68 -7.00 -13.77
C LEU A 68 6.50 -8.20 -14.25
N GLN A 69 7.46 -7.99 -15.16
CA GLN A 69 8.39 -9.05 -15.57
C GLN A 69 9.26 -9.54 -14.40
N PHE A 70 9.74 -8.63 -13.55
CA PHE A 70 10.50 -8.99 -12.35
C PHE A 70 9.63 -9.80 -11.36
N LEU A 71 8.42 -9.33 -11.08
CA LEU A 71 7.48 -10.00 -10.17
C LEU A 71 7.07 -11.38 -10.68
N TRP A 72 6.82 -11.51 -11.99
CA TRP A 72 6.50 -12.77 -12.64
C TRP A 72 7.59 -13.83 -12.48
N ASN A 73 8.85 -13.41 -12.64
CA ASN A 73 10.02 -14.27 -12.56
C ASN A 73 10.34 -14.67 -11.12
N THR A 74 10.10 -13.78 -10.17
CA THR A 74 10.38 -13.99 -8.73
C THR A 74 9.20 -14.57 -7.96
N LYS A 75 8.01 -14.67 -8.59
CA LYS A 75 6.76 -15.07 -7.91
C LYS A 75 6.42 -14.17 -6.73
N ALA A 76 6.78 -12.89 -6.82
CA ALA A 76 6.42 -11.88 -5.85
C ALA A 76 5.08 -11.23 -6.21
N PRO A 77 4.29 -10.80 -5.22
CA PRO A 77 3.02 -10.12 -5.45
C PRO A 77 3.25 -8.69 -5.93
N PHE A 78 2.24 -8.12 -6.59
CA PHE A 78 2.15 -6.70 -6.86
C PHE A 78 1.48 -5.99 -5.68
N TRP A 79 2.18 -5.06 -5.05
CA TRP A 79 1.64 -4.28 -3.94
C TRP A 79 0.98 -2.99 -4.41
N ILE A 80 -0.26 -2.77 -3.96
CA ILE A 80 -1.06 -1.61 -4.29
C ILE A 80 -1.61 -0.91 -3.04
N ASN A 81 -1.49 0.41 -3.00
CA ASN A 81 -2.10 1.26 -2.00
C ASN A 81 -3.48 1.68 -2.50
N VAL A 82 -4.54 1.26 -1.80
CA VAL A 82 -5.93 1.48 -2.23
C VAL A 82 -6.66 2.30 -1.18
N TYR A 83 -7.09 3.51 -1.55
CA TYR A 83 -7.80 4.42 -0.65
C TYR A 83 -9.15 4.84 -1.26
N PRO A 84 -10.25 4.08 -1.03
CA PRO A 84 -11.58 4.42 -1.51
C PRO A 84 -12.05 5.82 -1.10
N PHE A 85 -11.55 6.34 0.03
CA PHE A 85 -11.80 7.70 0.49
C PHE A 85 -11.60 8.76 -0.61
N PHE A 86 -10.52 8.69 -1.38
CA PHE A 86 -10.26 9.72 -2.40
C PHE A 86 -11.32 9.70 -3.51
N ALA A 87 -11.77 8.52 -3.94
CA ALA A 87 -12.84 8.42 -4.93
C ALA A 87 -14.14 9.05 -4.40
N TYR A 88 -14.48 8.77 -3.14
CA TYR A 88 -15.66 9.35 -2.48
C TYR A 88 -15.55 10.86 -2.30
N LYS A 89 -14.40 11.35 -1.83
CA LYS A 89 -14.14 12.78 -1.63
C LYS A 89 -14.43 13.60 -2.89
N TYR A 90 -13.99 13.11 -4.06
CA TYR A 90 -14.17 13.85 -5.32
C TYR A 90 -15.51 13.59 -6.01
N ASN A 91 -16.22 12.50 -5.69
CA ASN A 91 -17.45 12.10 -6.37
C ASN A 91 -18.57 11.67 -5.41
N SER A 92 -18.71 12.33 -4.27
CA SER A 92 -19.64 11.97 -3.19
C SER A 92 -21.11 11.94 -3.61
N ASN A 93 -21.46 12.66 -4.68
CA ASN A 93 -22.82 12.68 -5.24
C ASN A 93 -23.16 11.44 -6.07
N SER A 94 -22.14 10.72 -6.57
CA SER A 94 -22.30 9.57 -7.46
C SER A 94 -21.92 8.25 -6.79
N ILE A 95 -21.06 8.32 -5.77
CA ILE A 95 -20.51 7.16 -5.08
C ILE A 95 -21.19 7.04 -3.72
N SER A 96 -21.85 5.91 -3.46
CA SER A 96 -22.45 5.63 -2.16
C SER A 96 -21.38 5.56 -1.07
N LEU A 97 -21.66 6.19 0.08
CA LEU A 97 -20.79 6.11 1.25
C LEU A 97 -20.65 4.66 1.73
N ASP A 98 -21.74 3.88 1.72
CA ASP A 98 -21.70 2.48 2.17
C ASP A 98 -20.80 1.60 1.29
N TYR A 99 -20.72 1.91 -0.01
CA TYR A 99 -19.88 1.17 -0.96
C TYR A 99 -18.38 1.37 -0.71
N VAL A 100 -18.00 2.57 -0.25
CA VAL A 100 -16.61 2.88 0.09
C VAL A 100 -16.27 2.58 1.55
N LEU A 101 -17.27 2.41 2.42
CA LEU A 101 -17.12 1.98 3.82
C LEU A 101 -17.19 0.46 4.03
N LEU A 102 -17.21 -0.32 2.94
CA LEU A 102 -17.29 -1.78 2.98
C LEU A 102 -18.56 -2.28 3.71
N SER A 103 -19.64 -1.49 3.68
CA SER A 103 -20.91 -1.75 4.39
C SER A 103 -22.12 -1.84 3.46
N SER A 104 -21.91 -1.76 2.13
CA SER A 104 -23.02 -1.77 1.17
C SER A 104 -23.74 -3.11 1.15
N THR A 105 -25.07 -3.04 1.15
CA THR A 105 -25.96 -4.18 0.87
C THR A 105 -26.27 -4.32 -0.62
N THR A 106 -25.94 -3.31 -1.41
CA THR A 106 -26.12 -3.26 -2.86
C THR A 106 -24.83 -3.59 -3.58
N ARG A 107 -24.93 -4.32 -4.71
CA ARG A 107 -23.78 -4.68 -5.53
C ARG A 107 -23.76 -3.89 -6.82
N ILE A 108 -22.59 -3.36 -7.17
CA ILE A 108 -22.33 -2.75 -8.47
C ILE A 108 -21.87 -3.84 -9.42
N ILE A 109 -22.50 -3.93 -10.60
CA ILE A 109 -22.22 -4.95 -11.61
C ILE A 109 -21.29 -4.36 -12.66
N ASP A 110 -20.15 -5.02 -12.89
CA ASP A 110 -19.33 -4.79 -14.07
C ASP A 110 -20.00 -5.43 -15.28
N GLN A 111 -20.43 -4.61 -16.24
CA GLN A 111 -21.24 -5.08 -17.37
C GLN A 111 -20.47 -6.00 -18.33
N GLU A 112 -19.14 -5.90 -18.37
CA GLU A 112 -18.31 -6.71 -19.28
C GLU A 112 -18.07 -8.12 -18.72
N THR A 113 -17.89 -8.22 -17.40
CA THR A 113 -17.54 -9.50 -16.74
C THR A 113 -18.68 -10.12 -15.94
N ASN A 114 -19.75 -9.37 -15.69
CA ASN A 114 -20.83 -9.69 -14.73
C ASN A 114 -20.34 -9.91 -13.29
N LEU A 115 -19.11 -9.50 -12.97
CA LEU A 115 -18.62 -9.50 -11.59
C LEU A 115 -19.38 -8.45 -10.77
N GLN A 116 -19.65 -8.80 -9.51
CA GLN A 116 -20.46 -7.99 -8.62
C GLN A 116 -19.63 -7.55 -7.44
N TYR A 117 -19.56 -6.25 -7.22
CA TYR A 117 -18.78 -5.64 -6.16
C TYR A 117 -19.72 -5.01 -5.13
N ASP A 118 -19.67 -5.53 -3.91
CA ASP A 118 -20.31 -4.92 -2.75
C ASP A 118 -19.44 -3.84 -2.10
N ASN A 119 -18.16 -3.74 -2.48
CA ASN A 119 -17.28 -2.70 -1.99
C ASN A 119 -16.25 -2.23 -3.03
N MET A 120 -15.82 -0.98 -2.90
CA MET A 120 -14.89 -0.35 -3.83
C MET A 120 -13.47 -0.88 -3.71
N LEU A 121 -13.04 -1.34 -2.52
CA LEU A 121 -11.70 -1.85 -2.28
C LEU A 121 -11.41 -3.02 -3.22
N TYR A 122 -12.31 -4.00 -3.29
CA TYR A 122 -12.19 -5.14 -4.20
C TYR A 122 -12.32 -4.74 -5.67
N ALA A 123 -13.19 -3.78 -5.98
CA ALA A 123 -13.32 -3.27 -7.35
C ALA A 123 -12.01 -2.66 -7.86
N HIS A 124 -11.30 -1.91 -7.02
CA HIS A 124 -9.99 -1.34 -7.35
C HIS A 124 -8.89 -2.40 -7.45
N VAL A 125 -8.90 -3.44 -6.60
CA VAL A 125 -7.96 -4.57 -6.72
C VAL A 125 -8.16 -5.27 -8.08
N ASP A 126 -9.41 -5.55 -8.46
CA ASP A 126 -9.72 -6.19 -9.74
C ASP A 126 -9.41 -5.29 -10.96
N ALA A 127 -9.49 -3.97 -10.80
CA ALA A 127 -9.02 -3.03 -11.81
C ALA A 127 -7.50 -3.15 -12.06
N VAL A 128 -6.71 -3.29 -10.99
CA VAL A 128 -5.26 -3.53 -11.10
C VAL A 128 -4.99 -4.90 -11.71
N MET A 129 -5.70 -5.95 -11.29
CA MET A 129 -5.60 -7.28 -11.87
C MET A 129 -5.89 -7.27 -13.38
N SER A 130 -6.91 -6.52 -13.80
CA SER A 130 -7.26 -6.34 -15.21
C SER A 130 -6.14 -5.63 -15.99
N ALA A 131 -5.54 -4.59 -15.42
CA ALA A 131 -4.43 -3.86 -16.03
C ALA A 131 -3.18 -4.75 -16.19
N ILE A 132 -2.82 -5.51 -15.16
CA ILE A 132 -1.70 -6.47 -15.17
C ILE A 132 -1.94 -7.58 -16.22
N THR A 133 -3.16 -8.12 -16.26
CA THR A 133 -3.53 -9.17 -17.22
C THR A 133 -3.44 -8.67 -18.66
N ARG A 134 -3.86 -7.43 -18.93
CA ARG A 134 -3.75 -6.80 -20.27
C ARG A 134 -2.31 -6.59 -20.71
N MET A 135 -1.37 -6.45 -19.79
CA MET A 135 0.07 -6.41 -20.09
C MET A 135 0.69 -7.79 -20.30
N GLY A 136 -0.09 -8.88 -20.23
CA GLY A 136 0.38 -10.24 -20.45
C GLY A 136 0.93 -10.95 -19.20
N PHE A 137 0.75 -10.36 -18.02
CA PHE A 137 1.25 -10.90 -16.75
C PHE A 137 0.13 -11.44 -15.84
N GLY A 138 -0.95 -11.96 -16.45
CA GLY A 138 -2.06 -12.55 -15.70
C GLY A 138 -1.59 -13.71 -14.83
N GLY A 139 -1.90 -13.66 -13.54
CA GLY A 139 -1.45 -14.66 -12.54
C GLY A 139 -0.43 -14.13 -11.51
N ILE A 140 0.01 -12.87 -11.64
CA ILE A 140 0.65 -12.17 -10.51
C ILE A 140 -0.41 -11.91 -9.45
N ASP A 141 -0.12 -12.31 -8.21
CA ASP A 141 -0.96 -12.00 -7.05
C ASP A 141 -0.94 -10.49 -6.76
N VAL A 142 -2.10 -9.90 -6.48
CA VAL A 142 -2.20 -8.47 -6.11
C VAL A 142 -2.61 -8.38 -4.66
N GLN A 143 -1.80 -7.68 -3.87
CA GLN A 143 -2.03 -7.49 -2.44
C GLN A 143 -2.13 -6.01 -2.11
N VAL A 144 -3.06 -5.69 -1.20
CA VAL A 144 -3.21 -4.33 -0.70
C VAL A 144 -2.09 -4.07 0.32
N SER A 145 -1.17 -3.17 -0.01
CA SER A 145 -0.08 -2.79 0.91
C SER A 145 -0.53 -1.72 1.90
N GLU A 146 -1.41 -0.82 1.48
CA GLU A 146 -1.93 0.24 2.35
C GLU A 146 -3.40 0.54 2.01
N THR A 147 -4.19 0.77 3.06
CA THR A 147 -5.55 1.28 2.94
C THR A 147 -5.97 1.97 4.23
N GLY A 148 -7.02 2.77 4.19
CA GLY A 148 -7.52 3.47 5.37
C GLY A 148 -8.52 4.55 5.07
N TRP A 149 -9.01 5.15 6.14
CA TRP A 149 -10.00 6.23 6.12
C TRP A 149 -9.59 7.34 7.10
N PRO A 150 -9.68 8.62 6.75
CA PRO A 150 -9.29 9.71 7.65
C PRO A 150 -10.32 9.93 8.77
N SER A 151 -9.86 10.14 10.01
CA SER A 151 -10.73 10.38 11.18
C SER A 151 -11.16 11.83 11.33
N LYS A 152 -10.34 12.76 10.84
CA LYS A 152 -10.59 14.19 10.80
C LYS A 152 -9.54 14.86 9.91
N TRP A 153 -9.99 15.70 8.98
CA TRP A 153 -9.12 16.59 8.22
C TRP A 153 -9.68 18.02 8.27
N ASP A 154 -9.42 18.84 7.24
CA ASP A 154 -9.85 20.23 7.16
C ASP A 154 -11.38 20.29 7.04
N LEU A 155 -11.94 21.47 7.30
CA LEU A 155 -13.39 21.69 7.46
C LEU A 155 -14.24 21.30 6.23
N ASP A 156 -13.62 21.06 5.07
CA ASP A 156 -14.29 20.88 3.78
C ASP A 156 -14.21 19.45 3.20
N GLU A 157 -13.68 18.46 3.95
CA GLU A 157 -13.54 17.08 3.43
C GLU A 157 -14.73 16.17 3.76
N ILE A 158 -15.65 16.06 2.79
CA ILE A 158 -16.84 15.19 2.86
C ILE A 158 -16.44 13.74 3.15
N GLY A 159 -17.02 13.16 4.20
CA GLY A 159 -16.81 11.77 4.61
C GLY A 159 -15.66 11.53 5.59
N ALA A 160 -14.79 12.50 5.85
CA ALA A 160 -13.67 12.37 6.78
C ALA A 160 -14.12 12.55 8.25
N THR A 161 -14.79 11.53 8.81
CA THR A 161 -15.29 11.52 10.19
C THR A 161 -14.74 10.35 10.98
N LEU A 162 -14.67 10.51 12.31
CA LEU A 162 -14.25 9.44 13.22
C LEU A 162 -15.17 8.22 13.12
N GLU A 163 -16.48 8.45 12.96
CA GLU A 163 -17.47 7.40 12.75
C GLU A 163 -17.19 6.58 11.49
N ASN A 164 -16.95 7.25 10.36
CA ASN A 164 -16.64 6.57 9.10
C ASN A 164 -15.29 5.83 9.18
N LEU A 165 -14.28 6.40 9.86
CA LEU A 165 -13.02 5.70 10.11
C LEU A 165 -13.24 4.41 10.91
N VAL A 166 -14.03 4.47 11.98
CA VAL A 166 -14.32 3.30 12.82
C VAL A 166 -15.06 2.24 12.03
N THR A 167 -16.04 2.65 11.20
CA THR A 167 -16.79 1.75 10.32
C THR A 167 -15.85 1.11 9.28
N TYR A 168 -15.05 1.90 8.57
CA TYR A 168 -14.12 1.41 7.55
C TYR A 168 -13.15 0.37 8.15
N ASN A 169 -12.44 0.75 9.22
CA ASN A 169 -11.47 -0.14 9.86
C ASN A 169 -12.12 -1.35 10.52
N GLY A 170 -13.35 -1.21 11.05
CA GLY A 170 -14.11 -2.31 11.62
C GLY A 170 -14.55 -3.34 10.57
N ASN A 171 -14.81 -2.88 9.35
CA ASN A 171 -15.23 -3.73 8.23
C ASN A 171 -14.05 -4.30 7.41
N LEU A 172 -12.82 -3.83 7.64
CA LEU A 172 -11.61 -4.48 7.10
C LEU A 172 -11.45 -5.87 7.73
N SER A 173 -12.06 -6.88 7.11
CA SER A 173 -11.92 -8.28 7.47
C SER A 173 -10.91 -8.98 6.58
N GLY A 174 -9.69 -9.17 7.09
CA GLY A 174 -8.62 -9.97 6.49
C GLY A 174 -7.83 -10.75 7.56
N PRO A 175 -6.98 -11.73 7.19
CA PRO A 175 -6.26 -12.59 8.12
C PRO A 175 -5.24 -11.82 8.97
N THR A 176 -5.66 -11.34 10.14
CA THR A 176 -4.88 -10.91 11.33
C THR A 176 -3.81 -9.81 11.16
N SER A 177 -3.23 -9.58 9.99
CA SER A 177 -2.26 -8.52 9.68
C SER A 177 -2.94 -7.18 9.37
N GLU A 178 -4.16 -7.20 8.83
CA GLU A 178 -4.84 -5.97 8.37
C GLU A 178 -5.55 -5.20 9.48
N ARG A 179 -5.71 -5.79 10.68
CA ARG A 179 -6.37 -5.15 11.83
C ARG A 179 -5.44 -4.26 12.67
N ASN A 180 -4.15 -4.17 12.35
CA ASN A 180 -3.12 -3.60 13.24
C ASN A 180 -2.18 -2.58 12.58
N TYR A 181 -2.58 -1.86 11.52
CA TYR A 181 -1.72 -0.83 10.92
C TYR A 181 -1.57 0.45 11.75
N GLY A 182 -2.39 0.63 12.80
CA GLY A 182 -2.24 1.74 13.74
C GLY A 182 -1.15 1.47 14.78
N LEU A 183 -0.07 2.26 14.79
CA LEU A 183 0.88 2.32 15.92
C LEU A 183 0.18 2.70 17.24
N TYR A 184 -0.96 3.40 17.13
CA TYR A 184 -1.78 3.87 18.22
C TYR A 184 -3.26 3.57 17.96
N GLN A 185 -3.97 3.27 19.04
CA GLN A 185 -5.42 3.24 19.10
C GLN A 185 -5.99 4.67 18.94
N PRO A 186 -7.29 4.83 18.61
CA PRO A 186 -7.94 6.14 18.50
C PRO A 186 -7.87 7.02 19.77
N ASN A 187 -7.64 6.42 20.94
CA ASN A 187 -7.47 7.09 22.22
C ASN A 187 -6.01 7.50 22.53
N GLY A 188 -5.08 7.32 21.57
CA GLY A 188 -3.66 7.66 21.70
C GLY A 188 -2.82 6.60 22.45
N THR A 189 -3.37 5.44 22.81
CA THR A 189 -2.61 4.36 23.44
C THR A 189 -1.96 3.44 22.42
N MET A 190 -0.72 3.01 22.68
CA MET A 190 0.05 2.16 21.78
C MET A 190 -0.56 0.74 21.68
N CYS A 191 -0.62 0.17 20.49
CA CYS A 191 -1.23 -1.16 20.25
C CYS A 191 -0.37 -2.33 20.78
N TYR A 192 0.96 -2.20 20.83
CA TYR A 192 1.88 -3.14 21.49
C TYR A 192 3.26 -2.47 21.75
N ASN A 193 3.95 -2.85 22.82
CA ASN A 193 5.27 -2.31 23.18
C ASN A 193 6.36 -2.86 22.24
N VAL A 194 6.86 -2.01 21.34
CA VAL A 194 7.90 -2.36 20.36
C VAL A 194 9.33 -2.39 20.91
N GLY A 195 9.50 -2.29 22.24
CA GLY A 195 10.81 -2.51 22.87
C GLY A 195 11.86 -1.50 22.43
N LEU A 196 11.51 -0.21 22.37
CA LEU A 196 12.47 0.88 22.27
C LEU A 196 12.82 1.33 23.70
N PRO A 197 13.96 0.91 24.28
CA PRO A 197 14.35 1.31 25.62
C PRO A 197 15.05 2.67 25.54
N ALA A 198 14.29 3.70 25.19
CA ALA A 198 14.71 5.09 25.33
C ALA A 198 13.45 5.94 25.28
N LEU A 199 12.82 6.08 26.45
CA LEU A 199 12.04 7.23 26.94
C LEU A 199 11.25 6.78 28.19
N SER A 200 11.84 5.95 29.06
CA SER A 200 11.40 5.85 30.45
C SER A 200 12.25 6.82 31.30
N SER A 201 11.81 8.06 31.40
CA SER A 201 12.13 8.89 32.56
C SER A 201 11.05 9.95 32.75
N ASN A 202 10.56 9.99 33.98
CA ASN A 202 9.53 10.85 34.53
C ASN A 202 9.86 12.37 34.45
N PRO A 203 8.91 13.25 34.81
CA PRO A 203 8.61 14.51 34.14
C PRO A 203 9.58 15.63 34.52
N ILE A 204 10.11 16.36 33.53
CA ILE A 204 10.76 17.65 33.75
C ILE A 204 10.23 18.63 32.69
N GLY A 205 9.84 19.80 33.18
CA GLY A 205 8.95 20.74 32.52
C GLY A 205 9.44 21.35 31.21
N HIS A 206 8.44 21.91 30.51
CA HIS A 206 8.49 22.98 29.52
C HIS A 206 9.86 23.32 28.92
N THR A 207 10.11 22.86 27.70
CA THR A 207 10.49 23.74 26.58
C THR A 207 10.07 23.10 25.26
N SER A 208 9.21 23.79 24.53
CA SER A 208 8.79 23.48 23.17
C SER A 208 9.98 23.49 22.21
N PHE A 209 10.25 22.36 21.55
CA PHE A 209 11.08 22.32 20.35
C PHE A 209 10.18 22.14 19.12
N VAL A 210 10.10 23.22 18.34
CA VAL A 210 9.44 23.25 17.04
C VAL A 210 10.37 22.57 16.04
N ILE A 211 9.99 21.39 15.54
CA ILE A 211 10.58 20.86 14.30
C ILE A 211 9.78 21.49 13.15
N LYS A 212 10.40 22.47 12.47
CA LYS A 212 9.91 22.95 11.18
C LYS A 212 9.96 21.79 10.19
N ALA A 213 8.79 21.29 9.79
CA ALA A 213 8.69 20.52 8.55
C ALA A 213 9.16 21.42 7.40
N ALA A 214 10.12 20.94 6.61
CA ALA A 214 10.49 21.60 5.38
C ALA A 214 9.28 21.57 4.44
N ASN A 215 8.90 22.75 3.93
CA ASN A 215 7.86 22.91 2.93
C ASN A 215 8.21 22.05 1.71
N MET A 216 7.46 20.98 1.48
CA MET A 216 7.33 20.37 0.16
C MET A 216 5.99 20.83 -0.40
N GLU A 217 6.05 21.88 -1.20
CA GLU A 217 4.91 22.33 -2.00
C GLU A 217 4.55 21.23 -2.99
N CYS A 218 3.53 20.42 -2.68
CA CYS A 218 2.84 19.64 -3.69
C CYS A 218 1.98 20.61 -4.52
N GLN A 219 2.58 21.19 -5.56
CA GLN A 219 1.85 21.90 -6.59
C GLN A 219 0.85 20.94 -7.24
N SER A 220 -0.42 21.27 -7.08
CA SER A 220 -1.52 20.80 -7.89
C SER A 220 -1.20 20.90 -9.37
N MET A 221 -1.37 19.82 -10.13
CA MET A 221 -1.74 19.95 -11.53
C MET A 221 -3.05 19.20 -11.75
N VAL A 222 -4.08 20.02 -11.80
CA VAL A 222 -5.33 19.82 -12.53
C VAL A 222 -5.02 19.25 -13.91
N TYR A 223 -5.58 18.09 -14.25
CA TYR A 223 -6.25 17.79 -15.52
C TYR A 223 -7.17 16.58 -15.32
#